data_AF-B4IQ03-F1
#
_entry.id   AF-B4IQ03-F1
#
_cell.length_a   1.000
_cell.length_b   1.000
_cell.length_c   1.000
_cell.angle_alpha   90.00
_cell.angle_beta   90.00
_cell.angle_gamma   90.00
#
_symmetry.space_group_name_H-M   'P 1'
#
loop_
_entity.id
_entity.type
_entity.pdbx_description
1 polymer ?
#
loop_
_entity_poly.entity_id
_entity_poly.type
_entity_poly.pdbx_seq_one_letter_code
_entity_poly.pdbx_strand_id
1 'polypeptide(L)'
;MMASATFLLQLQNYPKDTINDEMIDLLQPYFRMEDYNMDMARRVCGDVAGLLSWTKAMSFFHSVNKEVLPLKANLTMQEARLKLAMDDLAGAEEQLREREEALQAVKDQYDKAVGEKQRLTDAANVCLRKMTAATALINGLSDEKHRWTNQSKEFKIQLGKLVGDVLLATGFLSYCGPYNQEFRANLIKTWMGVLWQKNIPFGPDCRSSTCRWTHRPCRNPRFRDCPR
;
A
#
# COMPACT_ATOMS: atom_id res chain seq x y z
N MET A 1 -48.09 -81.97 -9.83
CA MET A 1 -47.53 -80.65 -9.47
C MET A 1 -48.61 -79.56 -9.40
N MET A 2 -49.47 -79.39 -10.41
CA MET A 2 -50.48 -78.30 -10.42
C MET A 2 -51.71 -78.51 -9.52
N ALA A 3 -51.95 -79.72 -9.01
CA ALA A 3 -53.06 -80.02 -8.09
C ALA A 3 -52.72 -79.83 -6.59
N SER A 4 -51.51 -79.36 -6.27
CA SER A 4 -51.08 -79.14 -4.89
C SER A 4 -51.62 -77.82 -4.35
N ALA A 5 -52.14 -77.83 -3.11
CA ALA A 5 -52.59 -76.61 -2.42
C ALA A 5 -51.46 -75.56 -2.22
N THR A 6 -50.19 -75.98 -2.35
CA THR A 6 -49.00 -75.11 -2.22
C THR A 6 -48.53 -74.48 -3.53
N PHE A 7 -49.17 -74.79 -4.67
CA PHE A 7 -48.71 -74.35 -6.00
C PHE A 7 -48.68 -72.83 -6.16
N LEU A 8 -49.70 -72.12 -5.68
CA LEU A 8 -49.74 -70.64 -5.74
C LEU A 8 -48.61 -70.01 -4.92
N LEU A 9 -48.34 -70.56 -3.72
CA LEU A 9 -47.24 -70.11 -2.87
C LEU A 9 -45.88 -70.34 -3.53
N GLN A 10 -45.73 -71.42 -4.31
CA GLN A 10 -44.53 -71.70 -5.10
C GLN A 10 -44.36 -70.73 -6.26
N LEU A 11 -45.44 -70.30 -6.92
CA LEU A 11 -45.38 -69.28 -7.99
C LEU A 11 -45.06 -67.89 -7.43
N GLN A 12 -45.62 -67.54 -6.27
CA GLN A 12 -45.38 -66.26 -5.63
C GLN A 12 -43.95 -66.13 -5.10
N ASN A 13 -43.41 -67.20 -4.52
CA ASN A 13 -42.04 -67.25 -3.99
C ASN A 13 -41.06 -67.88 -4.98
N TYR A 14 -41.39 -67.91 -6.27
CA TYR A 14 -40.50 -68.47 -7.28
C TYR A 14 -39.18 -67.68 -7.30
N PRO A 15 -38.01 -68.34 -7.26
CA PRO A 15 -36.72 -67.67 -7.27
C PRO A 15 -36.46 -67.10 -8.67
N LYS A 16 -36.97 -65.90 -8.90
CA LYS A 16 -36.90 -65.15 -10.18
C LYS A 16 -35.47 -64.85 -10.64
N ASP A 17 -34.51 -64.81 -9.72
CA ASP A 17 -33.08 -64.58 -10.01
C ASP A 17 -32.34 -65.86 -10.43
N THR A 18 -32.98 -67.04 -10.40
CA THR A 18 -32.41 -68.33 -10.83
C THR A 18 -32.75 -68.67 -12.28
N ILE A 19 -33.47 -67.79 -12.98
CA ILE A 19 -33.82 -67.98 -14.39
C ILE A 19 -32.58 -67.68 -15.24
N ASN A 20 -32.16 -68.66 -16.04
CA ASN A 20 -31.04 -68.50 -16.97
C ASN A 20 -31.50 -67.88 -18.30
N ASP A 21 -30.60 -67.20 -19.00
CA ASP A 21 -30.87 -66.67 -20.35
C ASP A 21 -31.33 -67.79 -21.30
N GLU A 22 -30.72 -68.98 -21.21
CA GLU A 22 -31.09 -70.17 -21.99
C GLU A 22 -32.55 -70.60 -21.78
N MET A 23 -33.09 -70.45 -20.56
CA MET A 23 -34.49 -70.79 -20.26
C MET A 23 -35.45 -69.81 -20.94
N ILE A 24 -35.10 -68.51 -20.97
CA ILE A 24 -35.89 -67.49 -21.65
C ILE A 24 -35.81 -67.66 -23.16
N ASP A 25 -34.63 -67.95 -23.70
CA ASP A 25 -34.43 -68.20 -25.13
C ASP A 25 -35.23 -69.42 -25.63
N LEU A 26 -35.33 -70.47 -24.81
CA LEU A 26 -36.16 -71.63 -25.12
C LEU A 26 -37.67 -71.30 -25.07
N LEU A 27 -38.08 -70.34 -24.23
CA LEU A 27 -39.48 -69.91 -24.09
C LEU A 27 -39.92 -68.92 -25.20
N GLN A 28 -38.99 -68.15 -25.76
CA GLN A 28 -39.27 -67.12 -26.78
C GLN A 28 -40.11 -67.59 -27.99
N PRO A 29 -39.86 -68.77 -28.60
CA PRO A 29 -40.66 -69.26 -29.73
C PRO A 29 -42.13 -69.49 -29.37
N TYR A 30 -42.42 -69.92 -28.14
CA TYR A 30 -43.78 -70.17 -27.69
C TYR A 30 -44.58 -68.88 -27.50
N PHE A 31 -43.92 -67.80 -27.07
CA PHE A 31 -44.55 -66.48 -26.96
C PHE A 31 -44.92 -65.84 -28.31
N ARG A 32 -44.37 -66.36 -29.43
CA ARG A 32 -44.66 -65.89 -30.79
C ARG A 32 -45.77 -66.67 -31.50
N MET A 33 -46.26 -67.75 -30.90
CA MET A 33 -47.36 -68.55 -31.46
C MET A 33 -48.70 -67.79 -31.32
N GLU A 34 -49.55 -67.87 -32.35
CA GLU A 34 -50.87 -67.19 -32.35
C GLU A 34 -51.78 -67.63 -31.20
N ASP A 35 -51.60 -68.86 -30.72
CA ASP A 35 -52.38 -69.44 -29.62
C ASP A 35 -51.94 -68.92 -28.23
N TYR A 36 -50.78 -68.28 -28.13
CA TYR A 36 -50.23 -67.77 -26.86
C TYR A 36 -50.63 -66.31 -26.61
N ASN A 37 -51.93 -66.05 -26.60
CA ASN A 37 -52.48 -64.71 -26.40
C ASN A 37 -53.49 -64.64 -25.25
N MET A 38 -53.64 -63.46 -24.66
CA MET A 38 -54.49 -63.26 -23.48
C MET A 38 -55.98 -63.48 -23.79
N ASP A 39 -56.40 -63.18 -25.02
CA ASP A 39 -57.80 -63.27 -25.45
C ASP A 39 -58.27 -64.72 -25.65
N MET A 40 -57.40 -65.59 -26.18
CA MET A 40 -57.61 -67.03 -26.33
C MET A 40 -57.52 -67.73 -24.99
N ALA A 41 -56.55 -67.36 -24.13
CA ALA A 41 -56.45 -67.92 -22.79
C ALA A 41 -57.70 -67.64 -21.94
N ARG A 42 -58.25 -66.42 -22.01
CA ARG A 42 -59.51 -66.03 -21.32
C ARG A 42 -60.72 -66.80 -21.82
N ARG A 43 -60.78 -67.14 -23.12
CA ARG A 43 -61.88 -67.94 -23.70
C ARG A 43 -61.90 -69.37 -23.16
N VAL A 44 -60.73 -69.91 -22.77
CA VAL A 44 -60.61 -71.27 -22.23
C VAL A 44 -60.85 -71.30 -20.72
N CYS A 45 -60.09 -70.51 -19.95
CA CYS A 45 -60.23 -70.45 -18.49
C CYS A 45 -59.52 -69.22 -17.90
N GLY A 46 -60.13 -68.58 -16.90
CA GLY A 46 -59.55 -67.44 -16.19
C GLY A 46 -58.20 -67.76 -15.51
N ASP A 47 -58.05 -68.98 -14.96
CA ASP A 47 -56.83 -69.42 -14.29
C ASP A 47 -55.67 -69.60 -15.28
N VAL A 48 -55.97 -70.09 -16.49
CA VAL A 48 -54.98 -70.24 -17.59
C VAL A 48 -54.50 -68.88 -18.08
N ALA A 49 -55.39 -67.89 -18.14
CA ALA A 49 -55.03 -66.51 -18.47
C ALA A 49 -54.11 -65.88 -17.41
N GLY A 50 -54.30 -66.21 -16.13
CA GLY A 50 -53.40 -65.80 -15.04
C GLY A 50 -51.99 -66.37 -15.17
N LEU A 51 -51.88 -67.67 -15.49
CA LEU A 51 -50.59 -68.33 -15.71
C LEU A 51 -49.85 -67.78 -16.94
N LEU A 52 -50.56 -67.52 -18.04
CA LEU A 52 -50.00 -66.90 -19.25
C LEU A 52 -49.48 -65.48 -18.98
N SER A 53 -50.20 -64.71 -18.17
CA SER A 53 -49.72 -63.39 -17.76
C SER A 53 -48.49 -63.48 -16.86
N TRP A 54 -48.43 -64.48 -15.97
CA TRP A 54 -47.31 -64.69 -15.06
C TRP A 54 -46.02 -65.08 -15.80
N THR A 55 -46.09 -66.01 -16.75
CA THR A 55 -44.92 -66.43 -17.56
C THR A 55 -44.38 -65.28 -18.43
N LYS A 56 -45.28 -64.49 -19.04
CA LYS A 56 -44.88 -63.30 -19.82
C LYS A 56 -44.25 -62.23 -18.93
N ALA A 57 -44.83 -61.98 -17.75
CA ALA A 57 -44.28 -61.04 -16.77
C ALA A 57 -42.91 -61.50 -16.25
N MET A 58 -42.71 -62.81 -16.06
CA MET A 58 -41.44 -63.37 -15.60
C MET A 58 -40.33 -63.25 -16.66
N SER A 59 -40.66 -63.48 -17.93
CA SER A 59 -39.73 -63.25 -19.05
C SER A 59 -39.33 -61.79 -19.18
N PHE A 60 -40.29 -60.86 -19.06
CA PHE A 60 -40.02 -59.42 -19.10
C PHE A 60 -39.20 -58.95 -17.88
N PHE A 61 -39.52 -59.47 -16.68
CA PHE A 61 -38.77 -59.19 -15.46
C PHE A 61 -37.30 -59.57 -15.61
N HIS A 62 -37.00 -60.76 -16.17
CA HIS A 62 -35.63 -61.20 -16.40
C HIS A 62 -34.85 -60.26 -17.33
N SER A 63 -35.43 -59.89 -18.47
CA SER A 63 -34.80 -58.95 -19.43
C SER A 63 -34.47 -57.60 -18.79
N VAL A 64 -35.38 -57.05 -17.97
CA VAL A 64 -35.16 -55.78 -17.26
C VAL A 64 -34.14 -55.94 -16.12
N ASN A 65 -34.20 -57.03 -15.36
CA ASN A 65 -33.30 -57.28 -14.24
C ASN A 65 -31.85 -57.43 -14.71
N LYS A 66 -31.62 -58.03 -15.88
CA LYS A 66 -30.31 -58.11 -16.55
C LYS A 66 -29.67 -56.75 -16.78
N GLU A 67 -30.46 -55.73 -17.13
CA GLU A 67 -29.97 -54.35 -17.31
C GLU A 67 -29.86 -53.59 -15.98
N VAL A 68 -30.79 -53.83 -15.06
CA VAL A 68 -30.89 -53.07 -13.80
C VAL A 68 -29.85 -53.50 -12.76
N LEU A 69 -29.46 -54.78 -12.71
CA LEU A 69 -28.45 -55.28 -11.75
C LEU A 69 -27.08 -54.59 -11.89
N PRO A 70 -26.46 -54.50 -13.08
CA PRO A 70 -25.19 -53.78 -13.23
C PRO A 70 -25.33 -52.29 -12.95
N LEU A 71 -26.49 -51.68 -13.27
CA LEU A 71 -26.76 -50.28 -12.96
C LEU A 71 -26.86 -50.03 -11.46
N LYS A 72 -27.52 -50.91 -10.71
CA LYS A 72 -27.58 -50.85 -9.24
C LYS A 72 -26.20 -51.03 -8.62
N ALA A 73 -25.41 -51.98 -9.10
CA ALA A 73 -24.05 -52.20 -8.63
C ALA A 73 -23.15 -50.97 -8.90
N ASN A 74 -23.25 -50.38 -10.09
CA ASN A 74 -22.53 -49.15 -10.43
C ASN A 74 -22.99 -47.97 -9.57
N LEU A 75 -24.31 -47.82 -9.33
CA LEU A 75 -24.84 -46.77 -8.46
C LEU A 75 -24.24 -46.85 -7.06
N THR A 76 -24.26 -48.03 -6.42
CA THR A 76 -23.64 -48.23 -5.10
C THR A 76 -22.15 -47.88 -5.10
N MET A 77 -21.43 -48.25 -6.17
CA MET A 77 -20.00 -47.93 -6.31
C MET A 77 -19.76 -46.41 -6.45
N GLN A 78 -20.57 -45.72 -7.25
CA GLN A 78 -20.44 -44.26 -7.42
C GLN A 78 -20.85 -43.50 -6.16
N GLU A 79 -21.87 -43.95 -5.44
CA GLU A 79 -22.26 -43.36 -4.15
C GLU A 79 -21.14 -43.50 -3.12
N ALA A 80 -20.50 -44.67 -3.04
CA ALA A 80 -19.34 -44.87 -2.16
C ALA A 80 -18.17 -43.95 -2.56
N ARG A 81 -17.88 -43.82 -3.85
CA ARG A 81 -16.84 -42.92 -4.36
C ARG A 81 -17.14 -41.45 -4.08
N LEU A 82 -18.40 -41.04 -4.26
CA LEU A 82 -18.84 -39.69 -3.97
C LEU A 82 -18.67 -39.37 -2.50
N LYS A 83 -19.05 -40.29 -1.61
CA LYS A 83 -18.89 -40.12 -0.17
C LYS A 83 -17.42 -39.89 0.22
N LEU A 84 -16.52 -40.73 -0.29
CA LEU A 84 -15.08 -40.56 -0.06
C LEU A 84 -14.57 -39.20 -0.55
N ALA A 85 -14.97 -38.79 -1.76
CA ALA A 85 -14.57 -37.50 -2.32
C ALA A 85 -15.13 -36.31 -1.51
N MET A 86 -16.33 -36.42 -0.95
CA MET A 86 -16.91 -35.39 -0.08
C MET A 86 -16.19 -35.33 1.28
N ASP A 87 -15.80 -36.46 1.85
CA ASP A 87 -15.02 -36.52 3.08
C ASP A 87 -13.62 -35.90 2.87
N ASP A 88 -12.97 -36.20 1.74
CA ASP A 88 -11.69 -35.59 1.35
C ASP A 88 -11.80 -34.08 1.14
N LEU A 89 -12.87 -33.63 0.46
CA LEU A 89 -13.15 -32.20 0.25
C LEU A 89 -13.30 -31.48 1.60
N ALA A 90 -14.10 -32.02 2.52
CA ALA A 90 -14.31 -31.43 3.83
C ALA A 90 -13.00 -31.35 4.63
N GLY A 91 -12.15 -32.37 4.54
CA GLY A 91 -10.82 -32.35 5.15
C GLY A 91 -9.89 -31.28 4.56
N ALA A 92 -9.95 -31.04 3.25
CA ALA A 92 -9.18 -30.01 2.59
C ALA A 92 -9.68 -28.59 2.90
N GLU A 93 -11.00 -28.39 2.96
CA GLU A 93 -11.63 -27.12 3.33
C GLU A 93 -11.29 -26.71 4.77
N GLU A 94 -11.29 -27.67 5.71
CA GLU A 94 -10.90 -27.40 7.10
C GLU A 94 -9.42 -26.97 7.20
N GLN A 95 -8.52 -27.66 6.50
CA GLN A 95 -7.11 -27.27 6.44
C GLN A 95 -6.94 -25.87 5.84
N LEU A 96 -7.69 -25.56 4.77
CA LEU A 96 -7.65 -24.25 4.15
C LEU A 96 -8.09 -23.16 5.14
N ARG A 97 -9.18 -23.39 5.86
CA ARG A 97 -9.68 -22.47 6.90
C ARG A 97 -8.64 -22.21 7.99
N GLU A 98 -8.01 -23.25 8.52
CA GLU A 98 -6.96 -23.10 9.55
C GLU A 98 -5.79 -22.25 9.04
N ARG A 99 -5.37 -22.47 7.78
CA ARG A 99 -4.27 -21.71 7.17
C ARG A 99 -4.66 -20.26 6.91
N GLU A 100 -5.89 -20.00 6.49
CA GLU A 100 -6.40 -18.65 6.28
C GLU A 100 -6.48 -17.86 7.59
N GLU A 101 -6.96 -18.46 8.67
CA GLU A 101 -6.98 -17.84 10.00
C GLU A 101 -5.57 -17.52 10.50
N ALA A 102 -4.63 -18.46 10.37
CA ALA A 102 -3.24 -18.24 10.74
C ALA A 102 -2.60 -17.12 9.90
N LEU A 103 -2.88 -17.10 8.58
CA LEU A 103 -2.39 -16.06 7.68
C LEU A 103 -2.96 -14.69 8.06
N GLN A 104 -4.24 -14.61 8.40
CA GLN A 104 -4.89 -13.36 8.80
C GLN A 104 -4.28 -12.82 10.10
N ALA A 105 -4.04 -13.69 11.09
CA ALA A 105 -3.39 -13.30 12.34
C ALA A 105 -1.97 -12.72 12.10
N VAL A 106 -1.19 -13.33 11.21
CA VAL A 106 0.15 -12.84 10.84
C VAL A 106 0.06 -11.52 10.07
N LYS A 107 -0.88 -11.38 9.15
CA LYS A 107 -1.11 -10.12 8.41
C LYS A 107 -1.46 -8.97 9.36
N ASP A 108 -2.35 -9.20 10.32
CA ASP A 108 -2.73 -8.18 11.30
C ASP A 108 -1.54 -7.75 12.17
N GLN A 109 -0.66 -8.69 12.54
CA GLN A 109 0.58 -8.37 13.26
C GLN A 109 1.57 -7.59 12.39
N TYR A 110 1.70 -7.98 11.12
CA TYR A 110 2.54 -7.29 10.15
C TYR A 110 2.08 -5.84 9.93
N ASP A 111 0.80 -5.61 9.71
CA ASP A 111 0.25 -4.28 9.47
C ASP A 111 0.43 -3.37 10.69
N LYS A 112 0.25 -3.91 11.90
CA LYS A 112 0.56 -3.20 13.16
C LYS A 112 2.05 -2.83 13.26
N ALA A 113 2.94 -3.78 12.96
CA ALA A 113 4.38 -3.54 13.01
C ALA A 113 4.84 -2.52 11.95
N VAL A 114 4.28 -2.56 10.75
CA VAL A 114 4.54 -1.59 9.68
C VAL A 114 4.02 -0.20 10.06
N GLY A 115 2.82 -0.13 10.64
CA GLY A 115 2.26 1.12 11.15
C GLY A 115 3.15 1.77 12.22
N GLU A 116 3.63 0.98 13.19
CA GLU A 116 4.54 1.50 14.22
C GLU A 116 5.90 1.90 13.66
N LYS A 117 6.47 1.10 12.75
CA LYS A 117 7.71 1.46 12.05
C LYS A 117 7.56 2.80 11.32
N GLN A 118 6.45 3.01 10.62
CA GLN A 118 6.21 4.26 9.90
C GLN A 118 6.10 5.44 10.87
N ARG A 119 5.33 5.29 11.95
CA ARG A 119 5.19 6.31 13.01
C ARG A 119 6.54 6.72 13.60
N LEU A 120 7.39 5.75 13.91
CA LEU A 120 8.74 6.00 14.45
C LEU A 120 9.66 6.67 13.42
N THR A 121 9.57 6.25 12.17
CA THR A 121 10.35 6.85 11.06
C THR A 121 9.97 8.31 10.87
N ASP A 122 8.67 8.64 10.88
CA ASP A 122 8.19 10.00 10.73
C ASP A 122 8.60 10.88 11.93
N ALA A 123 8.49 10.36 13.15
CA ALA A 123 8.97 11.06 14.35
C ALA A 123 10.49 11.32 14.30
N ALA A 124 11.28 10.34 13.85
CA ALA A 124 12.73 10.48 13.67
C ALA A 124 13.06 11.55 12.61
N ASN A 125 12.34 11.54 11.48
CA ASN A 125 12.51 12.54 10.42
C ASN A 125 12.19 13.96 10.91
N VAL A 126 11.13 14.13 11.70
CA VAL A 126 10.81 15.43 12.31
C VAL A 126 11.91 15.88 13.27
N CYS A 127 12.44 14.97 14.10
CA CYS A 127 13.55 15.26 15.00
C CYS A 127 14.80 15.69 14.23
N LEU A 128 15.15 14.96 13.16
CA LEU A 128 16.28 15.28 12.29
C LEU A 128 16.13 16.69 11.69
N ARG A 129 14.96 17.03 11.15
CA ARG A 129 14.71 18.37 10.58
C ARG A 129 14.88 19.46 11.62
N LYS A 130 14.37 19.25 12.84
CA LYS A 130 14.57 20.20 13.95
C LYS A 130 16.05 20.34 14.32
N MET A 131 16.77 19.22 14.38
CA MET A 131 18.21 19.21 14.68
C MET A 131 19.00 19.97 13.60
N THR A 132 18.75 19.71 12.32
CA THR A 132 19.41 20.42 11.22
C THR A 132 19.14 21.92 11.27
N ALA A 133 17.89 22.32 11.51
CA ALA A 133 17.54 23.73 11.65
C ALA A 133 18.23 24.39 12.86
N ALA A 134 18.28 23.70 14.00
CA ALA A 134 18.98 24.18 15.19
C ALA A 134 20.49 24.33 14.94
N THR A 135 21.13 23.37 14.28
CA THR A 135 22.55 23.45 13.91
C THR A 135 22.82 24.62 12.97
N ALA A 136 21.96 24.83 11.97
CA ALA A 136 22.08 25.97 11.05
C ALA A 136 21.95 27.31 11.80
N LEU A 137 21.02 27.42 12.75
CA LEU A 137 20.87 28.61 13.59
C LEU A 137 22.10 28.83 14.48
N ILE A 138 22.65 27.80 15.11
CA ILE A 138 23.85 27.90 15.95
C ILE A 138 25.04 28.42 15.12
N ASN A 139 25.25 27.85 13.93
CA ASN A 139 26.34 28.28 13.06
C ASN A 139 26.16 29.74 12.62
N GLY A 140 24.96 30.11 12.16
CA GLY A 140 24.66 31.48 11.75
C GLY A 140 24.80 32.50 12.90
N LEU A 141 24.34 32.16 14.10
CA LEU A 141 24.48 33.00 15.29
C LEU A 141 25.93 33.12 15.77
N SER A 142 26.74 32.08 15.58
CA SER A 142 28.17 32.12 15.92
C SER A 142 28.93 33.11 15.05
N ASP A 143 28.68 33.09 13.74
CA ASP A 143 29.29 34.03 12.79
C ASP A 143 28.84 35.48 13.09
N GLU A 144 27.56 35.66 13.35
CA GLU A 144 26.99 36.96 13.71
C GLU A 144 27.56 37.48 15.03
N LYS A 145 27.71 36.63 16.05
CA LYS A 145 28.37 36.97 17.32
C LYS A 145 29.80 37.45 17.07
N HIS A 146 30.56 36.76 16.22
CA HIS A 146 31.92 37.20 15.92
C HIS A 146 31.94 38.54 15.20
N ARG A 147 31.04 38.74 14.23
CA ARG A 147 30.86 40.01 13.50
C ARG A 147 30.52 41.16 14.43
N TRP A 148 29.51 41.03 15.29
CA TRP A 148 29.13 42.06 16.26
C TRP A 148 30.23 42.34 17.27
N THR A 149 30.97 41.31 17.70
CA THR A 149 32.11 41.49 18.60
C THR A 149 33.21 42.34 17.92
N ASN A 150 33.50 42.06 16.65
CA ASN A 150 34.49 42.82 15.89
C ASN A 150 34.01 44.25 15.60
N GLN A 151 32.76 44.44 15.20
CA GLN A 151 32.15 45.75 15.00
C GLN A 151 32.12 46.58 16.29
N SER A 152 31.81 45.96 17.43
CA SER A 152 31.83 46.64 18.74
C SER A 152 33.24 47.13 19.08
N LYS A 153 34.27 46.32 18.85
CA LYS A 153 35.68 46.73 19.03
C LYS A 153 36.05 47.89 18.11
N GLU A 154 35.69 47.81 16.83
CA GLU A 154 35.93 48.87 15.85
C GLU A 154 35.21 50.17 16.24
N PHE A 155 33.96 50.11 16.68
CA PHE A 155 33.23 51.29 17.15
C PHE A 155 33.86 51.91 18.39
N LYS A 156 34.44 51.13 19.31
CA LYS A 156 35.20 51.70 20.44
C LYS A 156 36.43 52.46 19.96
N ILE A 157 37.14 51.96 18.95
CA ILE A 157 38.29 52.64 18.34
C ILE A 157 37.84 53.93 17.65
N GLN A 158 36.74 53.88 16.87
CA GLN A 158 36.18 55.05 16.19
C GLN A 158 35.69 56.10 17.19
N LEU A 159 35.02 55.69 18.27
CA LEU A 159 34.57 56.60 19.32
C LEU A 159 35.73 57.35 19.97
N GLY A 160 36.87 56.67 20.19
CA GLY A 160 38.08 57.31 20.69
C GLY A 160 38.63 58.38 19.72
N LYS A 161 38.59 58.12 18.41
CA LYS A 161 39.07 59.04 17.36
C LYS A 161 38.07 60.14 16.98
N LEU A 162 36.80 59.97 17.33
CA LEU A 162 35.69 60.83 16.91
C LEU A 162 35.88 62.29 17.32
N VAL A 163 36.43 62.54 18.51
CA VAL A 163 36.63 63.89 19.03
C VAL A 163 37.59 64.69 18.13
N GLY A 164 38.71 64.07 17.72
CA GLY A 164 39.67 64.67 16.79
C GLY A 164 39.07 64.89 15.40
N ASP A 165 38.33 63.90 14.90
CA ASP A 165 37.69 63.98 13.58
C ASP A 165 36.61 65.08 13.51
N VAL A 166 35.79 65.22 14.56
CA VAL A 166 34.78 66.30 14.66
C VAL A 166 35.46 67.66 14.76
N LEU A 167 36.56 67.79 15.49
CA LEU A 167 37.29 69.06 15.58
C LEU A 167 37.89 69.47 14.23
N LEU A 168 38.48 68.53 13.49
CA LEU A 168 39.00 68.79 12.14
C LEU A 168 37.87 69.15 11.17
N ALA A 169 36.74 68.44 11.23
CA ALA A 169 35.59 68.70 10.36
C ALA A 169 34.94 70.06 10.64
N THR A 170 34.75 70.42 11.91
CA THR A 170 34.19 71.71 12.32
C THR A 170 35.13 72.88 12.01
N GLY A 171 36.44 72.70 12.23
CA GLY A 171 37.46 73.67 11.83
C GLY A 171 37.50 73.88 10.31
N PHE A 172 37.43 72.80 9.53
CA PHE A 172 37.35 72.88 8.08
C PHE A 172 36.10 73.65 7.62
N LEU A 173 34.92 73.31 8.15
CA LEU A 173 33.67 73.97 7.78
C LEU A 173 33.68 75.48 8.13
N SER A 174 34.26 75.84 9.26
CA SER A 174 34.22 77.22 9.77
C SER A 174 35.25 78.14 9.10
N TYR A 175 36.45 77.63 8.80
CA TYR A 175 37.58 78.48 8.38
C TYR A 175 38.05 78.24 6.94
N CYS A 176 37.79 77.08 6.32
CA CYS A 176 38.35 76.78 5.00
C CYS A 176 37.54 77.32 3.81
N GLY A 177 36.34 77.87 4.04
CA GLY A 177 35.41 78.34 3.00
C GLY A 177 36.01 79.27 1.93
N PRO A 178 36.71 80.36 2.28
CA PRO A 178 37.17 81.35 1.30
C PRO A 178 38.53 81.05 0.65
N TYR A 179 39.22 79.98 1.05
CA TYR A 179 40.59 79.70 0.62
C TYR A 179 40.67 78.71 -0.56
N ASN A 180 41.78 78.74 -1.32
CA ASN A 180 42.06 77.81 -2.41
C ASN A 180 42.42 76.40 -1.90
N GLN A 181 42.25 75.37 -2.73
CA GLN A 181 42.43 73.94 -2.39
C GLN A 181 43.80 73.63 -1.78
N GLU A 182 44.87 74.18 -2.34
CA GLU A 182 46.23 73.99 -1.82
C GLU A 182 46.40 74.57 -0.40
N PHE A 183 45.82 75.75 -0.16
CA PHE A 183 45.85 76.39 1.15
C PHE A 183 45.03 75.60 2.18
N ARG A 184 43.85 75.09 1.80
CA ARG A 184 43.04 74.20 2.65
C ARG A 184 43.78 72.93 3.04
N ALA A 185 44.48 72.31 2.09
CA ALA A 185 45.26 71.10 2.34
C ALA A 185 46.42 71.35 3.32
N ASN A 186 47.12 72.48 3.17
CA ASN A 186 48.18 72.89 4.10
C ASN A 186 47.64 73.17 5.51
N LEU A 187 46.50 73.88 5.61
CA LEU A 187 45.89 74.21 6.90
C LEU A 187 45.46 72.96 7.69
N ILE A 188 44.85 71.97 7.02
CA ILE A 188 44.50 70.68 7.62
C ILE A 188 45.75 69.93 8.10
N LYS A 189 46.84 69.92 7.31
CA LYS A 189 48.11 69.29 7.72
C LYS A 189 48.68 69.94 8.97
N THR A 190 48.65 71.27 9.06
CA THR A 190 49.09 71.99 10.26
C THR A 190 48.24 71.64 11.47
N TRP A 191 46.90 71.61 11.33
CA TRP A 191 46.00 71.22 12.41
C TRP A 191 46.19 69.77 12.87
N MET A 192 46.41 68.83 11.93
CA MET A 192 46.79 67.45 12.27
C MET A 192 48.10 67.40 13.06
N GLY A 193 49.09 68.24 12.73
CA GLY A 193 50.34 68.37 13.49
C GLY A 193 50.11 68.86 14.94
N VAL A 194 49.22 69.83 15.13
CA VAL A 194 48.84 70.32 16.48
C VAL A 194 48.11 69.24 17.28
N LEU A 195 47.19 68.50 16.66
CA LEU A 195 46.50 67.37 17.30
C LEU A 195 47.47 66.28 17.75
N TRP A 196 48.49 66.02 16.94
CA TRP A 196 49.53 65.05 17.26
C TRP A 196 50.37 65.50 18.46
N GLN A 197 50.78 66.76 18.51
CA GLN A 197 51.49 67.33 19.67
C GLN A 197 50.65 67.29 20.96
N LYS A 198 49.32 67.37 20.85
CA LYS A 198 48.39 67.34 21.98
C LYS A 198 47.91 65.93 22.34
N ASN A 199 48.44 64.87 21.70
CA ASN A 199 48.05 63.48 21.90
C ASN A 199 46.54 63.21 21.73
N ILE A 200 45.88 63.95 20.84
CA ILE A 200 44.46 63.72 20.54
C ILE A 200 44.37 62.69 19.41
N PRO A 201 43.70 61.54 19.63
CA PRO A 201 43.51 60.53 18.59
C PRO A 201 42.59 61.04 17.47
N PHE A 202 42.98 60.81 16.22
CA PHE A 202 42.20 61.12 15.02
C PHE A 202 42.34 60.00 13.98
N GLY A 203 41.39 59.93 13.03
CA GLY A 203 41.37 58.93 11.97
C GLY A 203 42.31 59.29 10.80
N PRO A 204 43.00 58.30 10.18
CA PRO A 204 43.86 58.55 9.02
C PRO A 204 43.09 58.92 7.74
N ASP A 205 41.76 58.75 7.74
CA ASP A 205 40.92 58.88 6.55
C ASP A 205 40.08 60.17 6.53
N CYS A 206 40.37 61.12 7.42
CA CYS A 206 39.74 62.44 7.41
C CYS A 206 40.35 63.32 6.30
N ARG A 207 40.29 62.84 5.04
CA ARG A 207 40.51 63.67 3.86
C ARG A 207 39.26 64.53 3.67
N SER A 208 39.43 65.84 3.61
CA SER A 208 38.38 66.86 3.59
C SER A 208 37.32 66.72 2.48
N SER A 209 37.53 65.87 1.47
CA SER A 209 36.55 65.54 0.44
C SER A 209 35.74 64.27 0.72
N THR A 210 36.15 63.45 1.69
CA THR A 210 35.60 62.10 1.95
C THR A 210 35.17 61.90 3.40
N CYS A 211 34.95 62.97 4.17
CA CYS A 211 33.91 62.87 5.18
C CYS A 211 32.64 62.43 4.45
N ARG A 212 31.97 61.37 4.94
CA ARG A 212 30.86 60.61 4.35
C ARG A 212 29.63 61.43 3.87
N TRP A 213 29.72 62.75 3.81
CA TRP A 213 28.78 63.63 3.14
C TRP A 213 28.77 63.48 1.61
N THR A 214 29.78 62.91 0.94
CA THR A 214 29.89 62.96 -0.53
C THR A 214 29.54 61.67 -1.29
N HIS A 215 29.43 60.50 -0.64
CA HIS A 215 29.15 59.26 -1.39
C HIS A 215 27.68 59.06 -1.82
N ARG A 216 26.71 59.80 -1.26
CA ARG A 216 25.30 59.75 -1.71
C ARG A 216 24.73 61.00 -2.41
N PRO A 217 25.14 62.26 -2.16
CA PRO A 217 24.50 63.41 -2.81
C PRO A 217 24.95 63.64 -4.24
N CYS A 218 26.10 63.14 -4.69
CA CYS A 218 26.56 63.34 -6.08
C CYS A 218 25.71 62.61 -7.14
N ARG A 219 24.76 61.74 -6.74
CA ARG A 219 23.75 61.14 -7.65
C ARG A 219 22.40 61.87 -7.64
N ASN A 220 22.24 62.91 -6.83
CA ASN A 220 21.00 63.68 -6.76
C ASN A 220 20.96 64.68 -7.94
N PRO A 221 19.95 64.62 -8.83
CA PRO A 221 19.89 65.46 -10.03
C PRO A 221 19.85 66.98 -9.77
N ARG A 222 19.64 67.44 -8.52
CA ARG A 222 19.69 68.87 -8.15
C ARG A 222 21.11 69.45 -8.03
N PHE A 223 22.15 68.63 -8.05
CA PHE A 223 23.56 69.05 -7.90
C PHE A 223 24.40 68.69 -9.13
N ARG A 224 23.80 68.73 -10.33
CA ARG A 224 24.47 68.36 -11.60
C ARG A 224 25.53 69.37 -12.07
N ASP A 225 25.43 70.63 -11.63
CA ASP A 225 26.34 71.70 -12.05
C ASP A 225 27.54 71.92 -11.11
N CYS A 226 27.72 71.04 -10.11
CA CYS A 226 28.93 71.05 -9.29
C CYS A 226 30.11 70.45 -10.08
N PRO A 227 31.22 71.19 -10.28
CA PRO A 227 32.43 70.61 -10.88
C PRO A 227 32.94 69.44 -10.02
N ARG A 228 33.35 68.36 -10.70
CA ARG A 228 33.85 67.13 -10.08
C ARG A 228 35.17 67.32 -9.34
#